data_AF-A0A5E4X6G9-F1
#
_entry.id   AF-A0A5E4X6G9-F1
#
_cell.length_a   1.000
_cell.length_b   1.000
_cell.length_c   1.000
_cell.angle_alpha   90.00
_cell.angle_beta   90.00
_cell.angle_gamma   90.00
#
_symmetry.space_group_name_H-M   'P 1'
#
loop_
_entity.id
_entity.type
_entity.pdbx_description
1 polymer ?
#
loop_
_entity_poly.entity_id
_entity_poly.type
_entity_poly.pdbx_seq_one_letter_code
_entity_poly.pdbx_strand_id
1 'polypeptide(L)'
;MPLIPIAMALAQFAPMIAGWLGGSKAEDVASKVVGVAQTITGQSAPDAALAAIQADPNLAMQFQKAVLDQQSHLAEVAADVEKADIAADAQNTATVNATMQAEAKADHWPTYAWRPFVGFCFGFAWIGAYFIIPILRGWWPAIAQPSIPPEAWIAIGGILGVASFFRGKAQADPRLPTDNRG
;
A
#
# COMPACT_ATOMS: atom_id res chain seq x y z
N MET A 1 -16.35 -1.64 -26.59
CA MET A 1 -16.50 -2.23 -25.25
C MET A 1 -15.17 -2.15 -24.51
N PRO A 2 -15.15 -2.13 -23.16
CA PRO A 2 -13.89 -2.09 -22.41
C PRO A 2 -13.05 -3.33 -22.71
N LEU A 3 -11.73 -3.16 -22.88
CA LEU A 3 -10.80 -4.22 -23.28
C LEU A 3 -10.45 -5.17 -22.12
N ILE A 4 -10.56 -4.69 -20.87
CA ILE A 4 -10.20 -5.43 -19.66
C ILE A 4 -11.06 -6.70 -19.48
N PRO A 5 -12.41 -6.67 -19.60
CA PRO A 5 -13.21 -7.89 -19.53
C PRO A 5 -12.88 -8.93 -20.60
N ILE A 6 -12.52 -8.49 -21.82
CA ILE A 6 -12.14 -9.38 -22.92
C ILE A 6 -10.78 -10.02 -22.63
N ALA A 7 -9.81 -9.22 -22.18
CA ALA A 7 -8.51 -9.74 -21.74
C ALA A 7 -8.63 -10.69 -20.54
N MET A 8 -9.58 -10.44 -19.63
CA MET A 8 -9.89 -11.34 -18.51
C MET A 8 -10.48 -12.67 -18.99
N ALA A 9 -11.34 -12.63 -20.00
CA ALA A 9 -11.85 -13.85 -20.64
C ALA A 9 -10.73 -14.61 -21.38
N LEU A 10 -9.77 -13.92 -22.00
CA LEU A 10 -8.59 -14.53 -22.62
C LEU A 10 -7.62 -15.11 -21.57
N ALA A 11 -7.64 -14.61 -20.32
CA ALA A 11 -6.78 -15.11 -19.25
C ALA A 11 -7.08 -16.57 -18.88
N GLN A 12 -8.26 -17.10 -19.22
CA GLN A 12 -8.55 -18.53 -19.06
C GLN A 12 -7.63 -19.44 -19.90
N PHE A 13 -7.09 -18.92 -21.02
CA PHE A 13 -6.15 -19.62 -21.89
C PHE A 13 -4.68 -19.32 -21.56
N ALA A 14 -4.42 -18.21 -20.86
CA ALA A 14 -3.09 -17.82 -20.42
C ALA A 14 -3.15 -17.22 -19.00
N PRO A 15 -3.27 -18.05 -17.93
CA PRO A 15 -3.53 -17.58 -16.57
C PRO A 15 -2.53 -16.56 -16.03
N MET A 16 -1.29 -16.59 -16.53
CA MET A 16 -0.24 -15.64 -16.18
C MET A 16 -0.60 -14.17 -16.40
N ILE A 17 -1.48 -13.86 -17.36
CA ILE A 17 -1.85 -12.47 -17.64
C ILE A 17 -2.82 -11.89 -16.59
N ALA A 18 -3.53 -12.74 -15.85
CA ALA A 18 -4.51 -12.31 -14.87
C ALA A 18 -3.89 -11.44 -13.77
N GLY A 19 -2.66 -11.76 -13.34
CA GLY A 19 -1.93 -10.97 -12.35
C GLY A 19 -1.59 -9.56 -12.83
N TRP A 20 -1.42 -9.36 -14.14
CA TRP A 20 -1.09 -8.07 -14.73
C TRP A 20 -2.31 -7.21 -15.06
N LEU A 21 -3.49 -7.83 -15.19
CA LEU A 21 -4.77 -7.16 -15.43
C LEU A 21 -5.35 -6.50 -14.16
N GLY A 22 -4.72 -6.68 -12.99
CA GLY A 22 -5.13 -6.04 -11.72
C GLY A 22 -4.32 -4.81 -11.33
N GLY A 23 -3.28 -4.45 -12.09
CA GLY A 23 -2.36 -3.34 -11.75
C GLY A 23 -2.73 -1.99 -12.38
N SER A 24 -1.96 -0.96 -12.07
CA SER A 24 -2.11 0.40 -12.63
C SER A 24 -1.97 0.49 -14.15
N LYS A 25 -1.41 -0.55 -14.81
CA LYS A 25 -1.34 -0.72 -16.27
C LYS A 25 -2.25 -1.82 -16.83
N ALA A 26 -3.29 -2.19 -16.10
CA ALA A 26 -4.26 -3.20 -16.54
C ALA A 26 -4.81 -2.91 -17.95
N GLU A 27 -5.01 -1.63 -18.29
CA GLU A 27 -5.53 -1.21 -19.58
C GLU A 27 -4.51 -1.41 -20.73
N ASP A 28 -3.24 -1.06 -20.51
CA ASP A 28 -2.15 -1.30 -21.48
C ASP A 28 -1.94 -2.80 -21.73
N VAL A 29 -1.96 -3.59 -20.65
CA VAL A 29 -1.82 -5.05 -20.72
C VAL A 29 -3.03 -5.65 -21.43
N ALA A 30 -4.25 -5.23 -21.10
CA ALA A 30 -5.46 -5.68 -21.78
C ALA A 30 -5.43 -5.37 -23.28
N SER A 31 -4.99 -4.18 -23.66
CA SER A 31 -4.86 -3.80 -25.07
C SER A 31 -3.85 -4.68 -25.81
N LYS A 32 -2.69 -4.99 -25.20
CA LYS A 32 -1.69 -5.88 -25.80
C LYS A 32 -2.20 -7.31 -25.95
N VAL A 33 -2.83 -7.86 -24.92
CA VAL A 33 -3.40 -9.21 -24.92
C VAL A 33 -4.46 -9.34 -26.01
N VAL A 34 -5.37 -8.37 -26.11
CA VAL A 34 -6.38 -8.34 -27.18
C VAL A 34 -5.72 -8.21 -28.55
N GLY A 35 -4.68 -7.40 -28.70
CA GLY A 35 -3.93 -7.27 -29.96
C GLY A 35 -3.27 -8.58 -30.42
N VAL A 36 -2.73 -9.37 -29.50
CA VAL A 36 -2.20 -10.72 -29.81
C VAL A 36 -3.32 -11.64 -30.30
N ALA A 37 -4.47 -11.63 -29.63
CA ALA A 37 -5.64 -12.42 -30.05
C ALA A 37 -6.12 -12.03 -31.46
N GLN A 38 -6.20 -10.73 -31.76
CA GLN A 38 -6.58 -10.23 -33.08
C GLN A 38 -5.56 -10.63 -34.17
N THR A 39 -4.27 -10.59 -33.85
CA THR A 39 -3.19 -10.95 -34.79
C THR A 39 -3.24 -12.43 -35.17
N ILE A 40 -3.50 -13.31 -34.20
CA ILE A 40 -3.52 -14.76 -34.40
C ILE A 40 -4.79 -15.22 -35.11
N THR A 41 -5.91 -14.57 -34.81
CA THR A 41 -7.23 -14.91 -35.41
C THR A 41 -7.48 -14.19 -36.73
N GLY A 42 -6.69 -13.16 -37.06
CA GLY A 42 -6.93 -12.27 -38.19
C GLY A 42 -8.19 -11.40 -38.04
N GLN A 43 -8.84 -11.42 -36.87
CA GLN A 43 -10.08 -10.69 -36.63
C GLN A 43 -9.79 -9.31 -36.06
N SER A 44 -10.39 -8.28 -36.67
CA SER A 44 -10.24 -6.90 -36.20
C SER A 44 -11.10 -6.59 -34.99
N ALA A 45 -12.16 -7.37 -34.74
CA ALA A 45 -13.05 -7.18 -33.59
C ALA A 45 -12.56 -8.02 -32.39
N PRO A 46 -12.30 -7.40 -31.21
CA PRO A 46 -11.86 -8.10 -30.00
C PRO A 46 -12.76 -9.28 -29.59
N ASP A 47 -14.08 -9.11 -29.69
CA ASP A 47 -15.05 -10.16 -29.33
C ASP A 47 -15.03 -11.33 -30.32
N ALA A 48 -14.82 -11.04 -31.61
CA ALA A 48 -14.69 -12.07 -32.64
C ALA A 48 -13.38 -12.85 -32.50
N ALA A 49 -12.30 -12.18 -32.10
CA ALA A 49 -11.03 -12.83 -31.79
C ALA A 49 -11.15 -13.76 -30.57
N LEU A 50 -11.83 -13.32 -29.50
CA LEU A 50 -12.11 -14.17 -28.33
C LEU A 50 -12.96 -15.39 -28.72
N ALA A 51 -14.04 -15.18 -29.47
CA ALA A 51 -14.91 -16.27 -29.91
C ALA A 51 -14.18 -17.28 -30.81
N ALA A 52 -13.30 -16.81 -31.71
CA ALA A 52 -12.48 -17.68 -32.55
C ALA A 52 -11.50 -18.53 -31.75
N ILE A 53 -10.85 -17.93 -30.73
CA ILE A 53 -9.95 -18.66 -29.81
C ILE A 53 -10.72 -19.67 -28.96
N GLN A 54 -11.95 -19.35 -28.54
CA GLN A 54 -12.82 -20.28 -27.81
C GLN A 54 -13.31 -21.45 -28.69
N ALA A 55 -13.53 -21.20 -29.98
CA ALA A 55 -14.06 -22.19 -30.91
C ALA A 55 -12.98 -23.12 -31.48
N ASP A 56 -11.71 -22.68 -31.56
CA ASP A 56 -10.61 -23.46 -32.13
C ASP A 56 -9.47 -23.71 -31.12
N PRO A 57 -9.30 -24.96 -30.65
CA PRO A 57 -8.21 -25.35 -29.75
C PRO A 57 -6.80 -25.06 -30.31
N ASN A 58 -6.60 -25.07 -31.63
CA ASN A 58 -5.31 -24.75 -32.24
C ASN A 58 -5.00 -23.26 -32.13
N LEU A 59 -6.00 -22.39 -32.28
CA LEU A 59 -5.83 -20.94 -32.07
C LEU A 59 -5.56 -20.61 -30.60
N ALA A 60 -6.19 -21.34 -29.66
CA ALA A 60 -5.90 -21.21 -28.23
C ALA A 60 -4.44 -21.56 -27.90
N MET A 61 -3.89 -22.63 -28.47
CA MET A 61 -2.48 -22.99 -28.32
C MET A 61 -1.53 -21.95 -28.93
N GLN A 62 -1.86 -21.41 -30.11
CA GLN A 62 -1.06 -20.35 -30.73
C GLN A 62 -1.08 -19.07 -29.90
N PHE A 63 -2.25 -18.71 -29.36
CA PHE A 63 -2.40 -17.58 -28.45
C PHE A 63 -1.57 -17.77 -27.18
N GLN A 64 -1.65 -18.94 -26.56
CA GLN A 64 -0.85 -19.26 -25.37
C GLN A 64 0.65 -19.14 -25.66
N LYS A 65 1.12 -19.65 -26.81
CA LYS A 65 2.52 -19.55 -27.23
C LYS A 65 2.97 -18.09 -27.46
N ALA A 66 2.15 -17.29 -28.15
CA ALA A 66 2.49 -15.90 -28.40
C ALA A 66 2.51 -15.05 -27.12
N VAL A 67 1.60 -15.34 -26.17
CA VAL A 67 1.61 -14.69 -24.85
C VAL A 67 2.84 -15.12 -24.03
N LEU A 68 3.25 -16.38 -24.11
CA LEU A 68 4.49 -16.88 -23.51
C LEU A 68 5.74 -16.19 -24.07
N ASP A 69 5.82 -16.02 -25.39
CA ASP A 69 6.95 -15.32 -26.02
C ASP A 69 7.01 -13.84 -25.59
N GLN A 70 5.86 -13.22 -25.31
CA GLN A 70 5.78 -11.84 -24.82
C GLN A 70 5.85 -11.72 -23.29
N GLN A 71 5.94 -12.83 -22.56
CA GLN A 71 5.85 -12.88 -21.10
C GLN A 71 6.93 -12.02 -20.42
N SER A 72 8.17 -12.11 -20.91
CA SER A 72 9.31 -11.36 -20.35
C SER A 72 9.09 -9.85 -20.44
N HIS A 73 8.64 -9.36 -21.59
CA HIS A 73 8.35 -7.94 -21.81
C HIS A 73 7.17 -7.48 -20.95
N LEU A 74 6.12 -8.29 -20.78
CA LEU A 74 4.99 -7.94 -19.93
C LEU A 74 5.39 -7.91 -18.45
N ALA A 75 6.21 -8.86 -18.02
CA ALA A 75 6.76 -8.90 -16.67
C ALA A 75 7.69 -7.71 -16.38
N GLU A 76 8.53 -7.32 -17.33
CA GLU A 76 9.41 -6.15 -17.21
C GLU A 76 8.60 -4.86 -17.04
N VAL A 77 7.58 -4.65 -17.88
CA VAL A 77 6.70 -3.47 -17.79
C VAL A 77 5.98 -3.41 -16.44
N ALA A 78 5.48 -4.55 -15.93
CA ALA A 78 4.84 -4.59 -14.63
C ALA A 78 5.83 -4.30 -13.48
N ALA A 79 7.03 -4.90 -13.53
CA ALA A 79 8.05 -4.70 -12.53
C ALA A 79 8.58 -3.25 -12.49
N ASP A 80 8.71 -2.60 -13.64
CA ASP A 80 9.18 -1.21 -13.70
C ASP A 80 8.17 -0.22 -13.13
N VAL A 81 6.87 -0.51 -13.27
CA VAL A 81 5.81 0.28 -12.63
C VAL A 81 5.82 0.06 -11.13
N GLU A 82 5.89 -1.19 -10.68
CA GLU A 82 5.98 -1.49 -9.25
C GLU A 82 7.20 -0.81 -8.62
N LYS A 83 8.35 -0.83 -9.29
CA LYS A 83 9.54 -0.07 -8.87
C LYS A 83 9.28 1.44 -8.82
N ALA A 84 8.60 2.00 -9.83
CA ALA A 84 8.29 3.42 -9.89
C ALA A 84 7.34 3.85 -8.75
N ASP A 85 6.32 3.04 -8.47
CA ASP A 85 5.38 3.26 -7.37
C ASP A 85 6.09 3.17 -6.01
N ILE A 86 6.91 2.13 -5.80
CA ILE A 86 7.75 2.00 -4.59
C ILE A 86 8.72 3.19 -4.46
N ALA A 87 9.32 3.64 -5.56
CA ALA A 87 10.23 4.78 -5.54
C ALA A 87 9.50 6.10 -5.20
N ALA A 88 8.28 6.29 -5.73
CA ALA A 88 7.44 7.43 -5.40
C ALA A 88 7.04 7.43 -3.91
N ASP A 89 6.67 6.27 -3.37
CA ASP A 89 6.35 6.10 -1.95
C ASP A 89 7.57 6.35 -1.05
N ALA A 90 8.75 5.85 -1.46
CA ALA A 90 10.00 6.10 -0.77
C ALA A 90 10.37 7.59 -0.79
N GLN A 91 10.18 8.28 -1.92
CA GLN A 91 10.42 9.72 -2.06
C GLN A 91 9.45 10.54 -1.20
N ASN A 92 8.17 10.17 -1.19
CA ASN A 92 7.17 10.82 -0.34
C ASN A 92 7.54 10.67 1.13
N THR A 93 7.89 9.45 1.55
CA THR A 93 8.35 9.16 2.93
C THR A 93 9.61 9.96 3.30
N ALA A 94 10.58 10.02 2.39
CA ALA A 94 11.80 10.82 2.59
C ALA A 94 11.49 12.32 2.72
N THR A 95 10.56 12.83 1.92
CA THR A 95 10.12 14.23 1.97
C THR A 95 9.42 14.54 3.31
N VAL A 96 8.49 13.68 3.73
CA VAL A 96 7.84 13.81 5.04
C VAL A 96 8.87 13.80 6.17
N ASN A 97 9.81 12.85 6.16
CA ASN A 97 10.89 12.80 7.16
C ASN A 97 11.77 14.06 7.14
N ALA A 98 12.11 14.58 5.96
CA ALA A 98 12.89 15.82 5.85
C ALA A 98 12.14 17.01 6.45
N THR A 99 10.83 17.13 6.19
CA THR A 99 10.01 18.19 6.81
C THR A 99 9.89 18.03 8.32
N MET A 100 9.75 16.79 8.83
CA MET A 100 9.72 16.51 10.27
C MET A 100 11.05 16.86 10.96
N GLN A 101 12.18 16.54 10.31
CA GLN A 101 13.51 16.89 10.81
C GLN A 101 13.74 18.41 10.80
N ALA A 102 13.24 19.12 9.79
CA ALA A 102 13.28 20.57 9.74
C ALA A 102 12.41 21.20 10.85
N GLU A 103 11.20 20.67 11.07
CA GLU A 103 10.29 21.08 12.14
C GLU A 103 10.93 20.88 13.53
N ALA A 104 11.58 19.73 13.76
CA ALA A 104 12.25 19.42 15.02
C ALA A 104 13.46 20.30 15.32
N LYS A 105 14.08 20.89 14.29
CA LYS A 105 15.24 21.79 14.40
C LYS A 105 14.86 23.28 14.37
N ALA A 106 13.56 23.60 14.32
CA ALA A 106 13.10 24.98 14.27
C ALA A 106 13.44 25.73 15.57
N ASP A 107 13.74 27.02 15.49
CA ASP A 107 14.06 27.85 16.67
C ASP A 107 12.80 28.21 17.50
N HIS A 108 11.61 28.03 16.94
CA HIS A 108 10.36 28.43 17.59
C HIS A 108 9.76 27.27 18.40
N TRP A 109 9.71 27.43 19.72
CA TRP A 109 9.31 26.36 20.66
C TRP A 109 7.94 25.73 20.42
N PRO A 110 6.87 26.44 20.00
CA PRO A 110 5.60 25.81 19.68
C PRO A 110 5.69 24.85 18.48
N THR A 111 6.66 25.05 17.57
CA THR A 111 6.81 24.25 16.35
C THR A 111 7.46 22.89 16.61
N TYR A 112 8.51 22.80 17.44
CA TYR A 112 9.13 21.51 17.74
C TYR A 112 8.52 20.80 18.97
N ALA A 113 7.90 21.54 19.90
CA ALA A 113 7.48 20.98 21.17
C ALA A 113 6.03 20.46 21.19
N TRP A 114 5.18 20.81 20.22
CA TRP A 114 3.76 20.44 20.27
C TRP A 114 3.54 18.91 20.20
N ARG A 115 4.31 18.17 19.39
CA ARG A 115 4.17 16.71 19.29
C ARG A 115 4.55 16.02 20.62
N PRO A 116 5.72 16.30 21.24
CA PRO A 116 6.02 15.83 22.60
C PRO A 116 4.97 16.26 23.63
N PHE A 117 4.51 17.51 23.58
CA PHE A 117 3.49 18.04 24.50
C PHE A 117 2.20 17.22 24.47
N VAL A 118 1.68 16.91 23.27
CA VAL A 118 0.49 16.06 23.11
C VAL A 118 0.73 14.67 23.73
N GLY A 119 1.90 14.07 23.50
CA GLY A 119 2.28 12.80 24.13
C GLY A 119 2.28 12.86 25.66
N PHE A 120 2.83 13.94 26.24
CA PHE A 120 2.79 14.16 27.69
C PHE A 120 1.37 14.34 28.21
N CYS A 121 0.50 15.11 27.52
CA CYS A 121 -0.90 15.26 27.91
C CYS A 121 -1.62 13.92 28.02
N PHE A 122 -1.42 13.02 27.05
CA PHE A 122 -1.99 11.68 27.11
C PHE A 122 -1.40 10.85 28.27
N GLY A 123 -0.07 10.87 28.44
CA GLY A 123 0.58 10.18 29.55
C GLY A 123 0.06 10.65 30.91
N PHE A 124 -0.05 11.96 31.12
CA PHE A 124 -0.62 12.54 32.34
C PHE A 124 -2.10 12.19 32.53
N ALA A 125 -2.91 12.26 31.47
CA ALA A 125 -4.32 11.90 31.54
C ALA A 125 -4.50 10.43 31.97
N TRP A 126 -3.69 9.52 31.45
CA TRP A 126 -3.75 8.10 31.76
C TRP A 126 -3.24 7.78 33.16
N ILE A 127 -2.08 8.32 33.54
CA ILE A 127 -1.56 8.18 34.91
C ILE A 127 -2.55 8.77 35.92
N GLY A 128 -3.11 9.93 35.60
CA GLY A 128 -4.14 10.60 36.39
C GLY A 128 -5.39 9.74 36.59
N ALA A 129 -5.98 9.27 35.49
CA ALA A 129 -7.25 8.55 35.51
C ALA A 129 -7.16 7.13 36.10
N TYR A 130 -6.05 6.42 35.85
CA TYR A 130 -5.90 5.01 36.25
C TYR A 130 -5.10 4.78 37.53
N PHE A 131 -4.28 5.73 37.97
CA PHE A 131 -3.46 5.56 39.17
C PHE A 131 -3.75 6.64 40.22
N ILE A 132 -3.62 7.92 39.88
CA ILE A 132 -3.71 9.01 40.86
C ILE A 132 -5.12 9.13 41.44
N ILE A 133 -6.15 9.25 40.58
CA ILE A 133 -7.54 9.41 41.04
C ILE A 133 -8.03 8.21 41.86
N PRO A 134 -7.79 6.95 41.46
CA PRO A 134 -8.15 5.79 42.30
C PRO A 134 -7.52 5.80 43.69
N ILE A 135 -6.25 6.20 43.82
CA ILE A 135 -5.58 6.33 45.12
C ILE A 135 -6.25 7.44 45.96
N LEU A 136 -6.47 8.61 45.35
CA LEU A 136 -7.13 9.74 46.03
C LEU A 136 -8.56 9.41 46.44
N ARG A 137 -9.29 8.60 45.67
CA ARG A 137 -10.63 8.13 46.03
C ARG A 137 -10.66 7.24 47.27
N GLY A 138 -9.55 6.59 47.61
CA GLY A 138 -9.40 5.87 48.88
C GLY A 138 -9.43 6.81 50.10
N TRP A 139 -9.04 8.07 49.91
CA TRP A 139 -9.02 9.11 50.95
C TRP A 139 -10.23 10.06 50.82
N TRP A 140 -10.76 10.25 49.61
CA TRP A 140 -11.89 11.12 49.31
C TRP A 140 -12.82 10.49 48.24
N PRO A 141 -13.85 9.74 48.68
CA PRO A 141 -14.70 8.94 47.76
C PRO A 141 -15.54 9.75 46.76
N ALA A 142 -15.73 11.05 47.02
CA ALA A 142 -16.55 11.93 46.19
C ALA A 142 -15.88 12.40 44.88
N ILE A 143 -14.58 12.15 44.70
CA ILE A 143 -13.85 12.57 43.49
C ILE A 143 -14.33 11.78 42.28
N ALA A 144 -14.98 12.42 41.29
CA ALA A 144 -15.43 11.75 40.08
C ALA A 144 -14.26 11.11 39.30
N GLN A 145 -14.43 9.87 38.84
CA GLN A 145 -13.45 9.19 37.99
C GLN A 145 -13.77 9.45 36.51
N PRO A 146 -12.87 10.09 35.75
CA PRO A 146 -13.06 10.25 34.31
C PRO A 146 -12.87 8.90 33.62
N SER A 147 -13.79 8.53 32.74
CA SER A 147 -13.59 7.42 31.81
C SER A 147 -12.87 7.93 30.56
N ILE A 148 -11.86 7.19 30.12
CA ILE A 148 -11.17 7.50 28.87
C ILE A 148 -11.94 6.83 27.74
N PRO A 149 -12.45 7.61 26.76
CA PRO A 149 -13.24 7.07 25.67
C PRO A 149 -12.38 6.12 24.80
N PRO A 150 -12.96 5.02 24.26
CA PRO A 150 -12.23 4.08 23.39
C PRO A 150 -11.56 4.74 22.19
N GLU A 151 -12.13 5.83 21.67
CA GLU A 151 -11.59 6.61 20.56
C GLU A 151 -10.21 7.19 20.87
N ALA A 152 -9.96 7.60 22.13
CA ALA A 152 -8.66 8.10 22.55
C ALA A 152 -7.59 7.00 22.56
N TRP A 153 -7.98 5.77 22.91
CA TRP A 153 -7.10 4.60 22.84
C TRP A 153 -6.75 4.23 21.39
N ILE A 154 -7.74 4.26 20.50
CA ILE A 154 -7.56 3.98 19.07
C ILE A 154 -6.67 5.04 18.43
N ALA A 155 -6.88 6.32 18.75
CA ALA A 155 -6.08 7.42 18.19
C ALA A 155 -4.58 7.25 18.50
N ILE A 156 -4.23 6.97 19.76
CA ILE A 156 -2.84 6.75 20.16
C ILE A 156 -2.29 5.44 19.63
N GLY A 157 -3.07 4.36 19.71
CA GLY A 157 -2.69 3.06 19.17
C GLY A 157 -2.41 3.10 17.67
N GLY A 158 -3.19 3.89 16.91
CA GLY A 158 -2.98 4.12 15.49
C GLY A 158 -1.67 4.87 15.21
N ILE A 159 -1.42 5.97 15.92
CA ILE A 159 -0.20 6.78 15.75
C ILE A 159 1.05 5.97 16.13
N LEU A 160 1.06 5.36 17.31
CA LEU A 160 2.20 4.59 17.80
C LEU A 160 2.39 3.28 17.02
N GLY A 161 1.31 2.60 16.68
CA GLY A 161 1.34 1.32 15.96
C GLY A 161 1.91 1.46 14.55
N VAL A 162 1.41 2.42 13.78
CA VAL A 162 1.91 2.68 12.41
C VAL A 162 3.37 3.10 12.45
N ALA A 163 3.73 4.06 13.30
CA ALA A 163 5.11 4.51 13.44
C ALA A 163 6.06 3.38 13.85
N SER A 164 5.67 2.56 14.82
CA SER A 164 6.48 1.44 15.31
C SER A 164 6.66 0.36 14.24
N PHE A 165 5.62 0.05 13.47
CA PHE A 165 5.69 -0.94 12.39
C PHE A 165 6.69 -0.53 11.30
N PHE A 166 6.58 0.70 10.78
CA PHE A 166 7.49 1.17 9.74
C PHE A 166 8.92 1.36 10.25
N ARG A 167 9.10 1.86 11.48
CA ARG A 167 10.42 1.96 12.12
C ARG A 167 11.05 0.57 12.33
N GLY A 168 10.28 -0.42 12.78
CA GLY A 168 10.74 -1.80 12.95
C GLY A 168 11.19 -2.43 11.65
N LYS A 169 10.45 -2.24 10.55
CA LYS A 169 10.86 -2.70 9.21
C LYS A 169 12.17 -2.05 8.76
N ALA A 170 12.34 -0.75 8.98
CA ALA A 170 13.58 -0.06 8.63
C ALA A 170 14.78 -0.56 9.47
N GLN A 171 14.57 -0.83 10.75
CA GLN A 171 15.62 -1.37 11.63
C GLN A 171 16.00 -2.82 11.31
N ALA A 172 15.10 -3.59 10.71
CA ALA A 172 15.35 -4.96 10.27
C ALA A 172 16.15 -5.04 8.96
N ASP A 173 16.29 -3.94 8.20
CA ASP A 173 17.09 -3.92 6.98
C ASP A 173 18.59 -3.80 7.32
N PRO A 174 19.41 -4.85 7.08
CA PRO A 174 20.83 -4.83 7.40
C PRO A 174 21.65 -3.85 6.53
N ARG A 175 21.06 -3.27 5.49
CA ARG A 175 21.70 -2.26 4.63
C ARG A 175 21.63 -0.85 5.20
N LEU A 176 20.73 -0.61 6.17
CA LEU A 176 20.55 0.70 6.78
C LEU A 176 21.29 0.73 8.12
N PRO A 177 22.21 1.71 8.34
CA PRO A 177 22.82 1.89 9.65
C PRO A 177 21.74 2.32 10.65
N THR A 178 21.51 1.50 11.68
CA THR A 178 20.56 1.79 12.74
C THR A 178 21.27 2.50 13.89
N ASP A 179 20.79 3.68 14.27
CA ASP A 179 21.14 4.28 15.57
C ASP A 179 20.08 3.86 16.59
N ASN A 180 20.48 3.07 17.58
CA ASN A 180 19.59 2.51 18.60
C ASN A 180 19.28 3.49 19.74
N ARG A 181 19.51 4.78 19.54
CA ARG A 181 19.09 5.83 20.47
C ARG A 181 17.64 6.17 20.13
N GLY A 182 16.73 5.55 20.87
CA GLY A 182 15.27 5.58 20.67
C GLY A 182 14.66 6.95 20.42
#